data_AF-A0A3N5KCG7-F1
#
_entry.id   AF-A0A3N5KCG7-F1
#
_cell.length_a   1.000
_cell.length_b   1.000
_cell.length_c   1.000
_cell.angle_alpha   90.00
_cell.angle_beta   90.00
_cell.angle_gamma   90.00
#
_symmetry.space_group_name_H-M   'P 1'
#
loop_
_entity.id
_entity.type
_entity.pdbx_description
1 polymer ?
#
loop_
_entity_poly.entity_id
_entity_poly.type
_entity_poly.pdbx_seq_one_letter_code
_entity_poly.pdbx_strand_id
1 'polypeptide(L)'
;MPRARLPRQRPAAPFASEAATRFAVAQSWEVEGVHVGRETQSCSGRWTSPTAGQARASAKRTAMQEESRLERRLDRAVDRATTPRGAAVVIAGVSTVMTVAAGLLMTVVDHEHFPSIGSGLWWAVQTTPTVGYGDHVPTTVAGRLIASLVMLLGIGFLTVITAAITSTFVARSRREVAAAATVEQFRQIDERLERIEAALTNSS
;
A
#
# COMPACT_ATOMS: atom_id res chain seq x y z
N MET A 1 -44.88 53.67 -1.10
CA MET A 1 -44.70 52.19 -1.06
C MET A 1 -43.25 51.85 -1.43
N PRO A 2 -42.49 51.13 -0.59
CA PRO A 2 -41.06 50.91 -0.77
C PRO A 2 -40.77 49.64 -1.59
N ARG A 3 -39.91 49.76 -2.62
CA ARG A 3 -39.42 48.63 -3.44
C ARG A 3 -38.34 47.86 -2.67
N ALA A 4 -38.62 46.58 -2.38
CA ALA A 4 -37.66 45.64 -1.80
C ALA A 4 -36.50 45.38 -2.77
N ARG A 5 -35.27 45.64 -2.30
CA ARG A 5 -34.02 45.30 -2.98
C ARG A 5 -33.76 43.80 -2.82
N LEU A 6 -33.78 43.05 -3.92
CA LEU A 6 -33.34 41.65 -3.94
C LEU A 6 -31.82 41.57 -3.78
N PRO A 7 -31.29 40.60 -3.02
CA PRO A 7 -29.85 40.41 -2.86
C PRO A 7 -29.22 39.84 -4.14
N ARG A 8 -28.09 40.45 -4.54
CA ARG A 8 -27.21 40.01 -5.63
C ARG A 8 -26.78 38.55 -5.41
N GLN A 9 -27.12 37.67 -6.34
CA GLN A 9 -26.46 36.36 -6.48
C GLN A 9 -25.01 36.59 -6.92
N ARG A 10 -24.07 36.03 -6.16
CA ARG A 10 -22.65 35.94 -6.54
C ARG A 10 -22.45 34.66 -7.35
N PRO A 11 -21.68 34.67 -8.46
CA PRO A 11 -21.31 33.44 -9.14
C PRO A 11 -20.40 32.58 -8.25
N ALA A 12 -20.66 31.27 -8.24
CA ALA A 12 -19.86 30.26 -7.56
C ALA A 12 -18.44 30.21 -8.15
N ALA A 13 -17.45 30.22 -7.27
CA ALA A 13 -16.04 30.07 -7.63
C ALA A 13 -15.73 28.62 -8.08
N PRO A 14 -14.90 28.40 -9.12
CA PRO A 14 -14.42 27.08 -9.48
C PRO A 14 -13.25 26.68 -8.57
N PHE A 15 -13.54 25.91 -7.50
CA PHE A 15 -12.55 25.26 -6.63
C PHE A 15 -12.10 23.91 -7.23
N ALA A 16 -11.55 23.92 -8.44
CA ALA A 16 -11.07 22.71 -9.10
C ALA A 16 -9.88 23.00 -10.03
N SER A 17 -8.69 23.24 -9.47
CA SER A 17 -7.44 23.10 -10.25
C SER A 17 -6.14 22.96 -9.41
N GLU A 18 -6.12 23.26 -8.11
CA GLU A 18 -4.84 23.33 -7.37
C GLU A 18 -4.30 22.00 -6.80
N ALA A 19 -5.05 20.89 -6.86
CA ALA A 19 -4.57 19.60 -6.33
C ALA A 19 -3.67 18.82 -7.31
N ALA A 20 -3.75 19.09 -8.62
CA ALA A 20 -3.02 18.33 -9.64
C ALA A 20 -1.55 18.76 -9.80
N THR A 21 -1.20 19.98 -9.39
CA THR A 21 0.13 20.56 -9.67
C THR A 21 1.18 20.23 -8.60
N ARG A 22 0.78 19.70 -7.44
CA ARG A 22 1.70 19.40 -6.33
C ARG A 22 2.35 18.02 -6.36
N PHE A 23 1.85 17.08 -7.18
CA PHE A 23 2.47 15.77 -7.31
C PHE A 23 3.58 15.70 -8.37
N ALA A 24 3.67 16.68 -9.29
CA ALA A 24 4.69 16.70 -10.34
C ALA A 24 6.06 17.27 -9.87
N VAL A 25 6.09 18.06 -8.78
CA VAL A 25 7.33 18.66 -8.26
C VAL A 25 8.08 17.73 -7.29
N ALA A 26 7.44 16.68 -6.79
CA ALA A 26 8.06 15.77 -5.83
C ALA A 26 8.92 14.65 -6.46
N GLN A 27 8.91 14.47 -7.79
CA GLN A 27 9.73 13.44 -8.48
C GLN A 27 11.03 13.97 -9.11
N SER A 28 11.36 15.26 -8.98
CA SER A 28 12.48 15.89 -9.70
C SER A 28 13.76 16.12 -8.87
N TRP A 29 13.97 15.45 -7.73
CA TRP A 29 15.07 15.80 -6.80
C TRP A 29 15.78 14.61 -6.14
N GLU A 30 16.03 13.52 -6.86
CA GLU A 30 16.88 12.42 -6.33
C GLU A 30 17.77 11.75 -7.38
N VAL A 31 18.38 12.52 -8.28
CA VAL A 31 19.48 12.02 -9.14
C VAL A 31 20.52 13.12 -9.32
N GLU A 32 21.26 13.48 -8.27
CA GLU A 32 22.50 14.23 -8.46
C GLU A 32 23.52 14.00 -7.34
N GLY A 33 24.62 13.32 -7.70
CA GLY A 33 25.96 13.68 -7.23
C GLY A 33 26.46 13.06 -5.93
N VAL A 34 27.18 11.94 -6.03
CA VAL A 34 28.41 11.72 -5.23
C VAL A 34 29.48 11.05 -6.10
N HIS A 35 30.35 11.87 -6.69
CA HIS A 35 31.67 11.45 -7.14
C HIS A 35 32.58 11.31 -5.92
N VAL A 36 33.05 10.09 -5.63
CA VAL A 36 34.16 9.87 -4.70
C VAL A 36 35.40 9.54 -5.51
N GLY A 37 36.37 10.45 -5.46
CA GLY A 37 37.66 10.35 -6.11
C GLY A 37 38.46 9.13 -5.64
N ARG A 38 39.14 8.47 -6.58
CA ARG A 38 40.21 7.54 -6.27
C ARG A 38 41.46 8.34 -5.93
N GLU A 39 41.77 8.46 -4.65
CA GLU A 39 43.13 8.72 -4.22
C GLU A 39 43.90 7.39 -4.17
N THR A 40 44.94 7.34 -4.99
CA THR A 40 46.01 6.35 -4.91
C THR A 40 46.86 6.68 -3.68
N GLN A 41 46.84 5.85 -2.65
CA GLN A 41 47.86 5.90 -1.61
C GLN A 41 48.60 4.56 -1.45
N SER A 42 49.91 4.73 -1.60
CA SER A 42 51.00 3.78 -1.52
C SER A 42 51.18 3.19 -0.12
N CYS A 43 51.78 1.99 -0.10
CA CYS A 43 52.14 1.14 1.04
C CYS A 43 52.69 1.86 2.29
N SER A 44 52.24 1.44 3.48
CA SER A 44 53.13 1.06 4.60
C SER A 44 52.33 0.32 5.69
N GLY A 45 52.92 -0.74 6.25
CA GLY A 45 52.23 -1.67 7.14
C GLY A 45 51.99 -1.15 8.57
N ARG A 46 50.83 -1.52 9.12
CA ARG A 46 50.60 -1.67 10.56
C ARG A 46 49.33 -2.50 10.77
N TRP A 47 49.47 -3.75 11.25
CA TRP A 47 48.33 -4.54 11.70
C TRP A 47 47.85 -4.01 13.05
N THR A 48 46.88 -3.11 13.06
CA THR A 48 46.16 -2.71 14.29
C THR A 48 44.97 -3.64 14.49
N SER A 49 44.91 -4.30 15.65
CA SER A 49 43.79 -5.14 16.06
C SER A 49 42.48 -4.34 16.15
N PRO A 50 41.33 -4.89 15.70
CA PRO A 50 40.04 -4.20 15.78
C PRO A 50 39.69 -3.89 17.24
N THR A 51 39.51 -2.61 17.57
CA THR A 51 39.04 -2.20 18.91
C THR A 51 37.54 -2.50 19.05
N ALA A 52 37.10 -2.81 20.28
CA ALA A 52 35.73 -3.22 20.60
C ALA A 52 34.62 -2.28 20.09
N GLY A 53 34.94 -1.00 19.82
CA GLY A 53 34.03 -0.04 19.20
C GLY A 53 33.68 -0.34 17.74
N GLN A 54 34.61 -0.91 16.95
CA GLN A 54 34.39 -1.27 15.55
C GLN A 54 33.46 -2.49 15.42
N ALA A 55 33.55 -3.45 16.34
CA ALA A 55 32.65 -4.60 16.39
C ALA A 55 31.19 -4.17 16.66
N ARG A 56 30.97 -3.21 17.55
CA ARG A 56 29.63 -2.69 17.86
C ARG A 56 29.03 -1.85 16.73
N ALA A 57 29.87 -1.08 16.03
CA ALA A 57 29.46 -0.35 14.82
C ALA A 57 29.14 -1.29 13.64
N SER A 58 29.89 -2.39 13.50
CA SER A 58 29.63 -3.42 12.50
C SER A 58 28.32 -4.17 12.78
N ALA A 59 28.05 -4.51 14.04
CA ALA A 59 26.79 -5.13 14.45
C ALA A 59 25.57 -4.22 14.23
N LYS A 60 25.74 -2.89 14.44
CA LYS A 60 24.68 -1.92 14.17
C LYS A 60 24.43 -1.72 12.66
N ARG A 61 25.48 -1.85 11.84
CA ARG A 61 25.37 -1.81 10.37
C ARG A 61 24.70 -3.06 9.80
N THR A 62 24.88 -4.23 10.40
CA THR A 62 24.23 -5.48 9.95
C THR A 62 22.73 -5.48 10.26
N ALA A 63 22.30 -5.01 11.44
CA ALA A 63 20.89 -4.90 11.78
C ALA A 63 20.13 -3.94 10.84
N MET A 64 20.73 -2.78 10.54
CA MET A 64 20.17 -1.80 9.60
C MET A 64 20.23 -2.26 8.13
N GLN A 65 21.15 -3.17 7.79
CA GLN A 65 21.18 -3.82 6.47
C GLN A 65 20.11 -4.91 6.30
N GLU A 66 19.73 -5.62 7.36
CA GLU A 66 18.65 -6.62 7.29
C GLU A 66 17.30 -5.94 7.06
N GLU A 67 17.02 -4.84 7.77
CA GLU A 67 15.78 -4.07 7.63
C GLU A 67 15.60 -3.56 6.19
N SER A 68 16.64 -2.95 5.60
CA SER A 68 16.60 -2.46 4.21
C SER A 68 16.65 -3.57 3.13
N ARG A 69 17.12 -4.78 3.45
CA ARG A 69 17.02 -5.94 2.54
C ARG A 69 15.64 -6.59 2.62
N LEU A 70 15.01 -6.56 3.80
CA LEU A 70 13.66 -7.03 4.02
C LEU A 70 12.68 -6.14 3.25
N GLU A 71 12.82 -4.81 3.34
CA GLU A 71 12.04 -3.84 2.57
C GLU A 71 12.17 -4.07 1.06
N ARG A 72 13.40 -4.16 0.51
CA ARG A 72 13.61 -4.43 -0.93
C ARG A 72 13.15 -5.81 -1.42
N ARG A 73 12.93 -6.75 -0.50
CA ARG A 73 12.32 -8.05 -0.79
C ARG A 73 10.79 -7.95 -0.69
N LEU A 74 10.29 -7.16 0.25
CA LEU A 74 8.88 -6.82 0.39
C LEU A 74 8.40 -6.07 -0.86
N ASP A 75 9.15 -5.06 -1.32
CA ASP A 75 8.85 -4.28 -2.52
C ASP A 75 8.83 -5.15 -3.78
N ARG A 76 9.81 -6.05 -3.94
CA ARG A 76 9.83 -6.98 -5.09
C ARG A 76 8.76 -8.08 -5.01
N ALA A 77 8.34 -8.45 -3.81
CA ALA A 77 7.20 -9.37 -3.63
C ALA A 77 5.86 -8.66 -3.91
N VAL A 78 5.77 -7.37 -3.56
CA VAL A 78 4.63 -6.47 -3.85
C VAL A 78 4.55 -6.14 -5.35
N ASP A 79 5.66 -5.90 -6.02
CA ASP A 79 5.71 -5.63 -7.47
C ASP A 79 5.42 -6.88 -8.30
N ARG A 80 5.83 -8.07 -7.84
CA ARG A 80 5.49 -9.33 -8.52
C ARG A 80 4.02 -9.73 -8.28
N ALA A 81 3.36 -9.11 -7.31
CA ALA A 81 1.94 -9.26 -7.04
C ALA A 81 1.04 -8.45 -7.98
N THR A 82 1.55 -7.72 -8.98
CA THR A 82 0.73 -7.12 -10.06
C THR A 82 0.16 -8.15 -11.07
N THR A 83 0.11 -9.42 -10.69
CA THR A 83 -0.81 -10.42 -11.27
C THR A 83 -1.89 -10.68 -10.22
N PRO A 84 -3.20 -10.67 -10.56
CA PRO A 84 -4.28 -10.84 -9.57
C PRO A 84 -4.14 -12.12 -8.72
N ARG A 85 -3.49 -13.16 -9.26
CA ARG A 85 -3.16 -14.39 -8.52
C ARG A 85 -1.96 -14.23 -7.56
N GLY A 86 -0.96 -13.44 -7.94
CA GLY A 86 0.22 -13.16 -7.11
C GLY A 86 -0.12 -12.33 -5.88
N ALA A 87 -0.95 -11.28 -6.04
CA ALA A 87 -1.44 -10.48 -4.91
C ALA A 87 -2.18 -11.34 -3.89
N ALA A 88 -3.08 -12.22 -4.33
CA ALA A 88 -3.81 -13.11 -3.44
C ALA A 88 -2.87 -14.03 -2.65
N VAL A 89 -1.85 -14.60 -3.29
CA VAL A 89 -0.86 -15.48 -2.63
C VAL A 89 -0.01 -14.70 -1.62
N VAL A 90 0.43 -13.48 -1.94
CA VAL A 90 1.19 -12.65 -1.00
C VAL A 90 0.34 -12.24 0.19
N ILE A 91 -0.89 -11.79 -0.04
CA ILE A 91 -1.85 -11.42 1.01
C ILE A 91 -2.10 -12.62 1.94
N ALA A 92 -2.40 -13.80 1.38
CA ALA A 92 -2.63 -15.03 2.15
C ALA A 92 -1.36 -15.51 2.90
N GLY A 93 -0.18 -15.38 2.28
CA GLY A 93 1.09 -15.70 2.92
C GLY A 93 1.37 -14.78 4.10
N VAL A 94 1.21 -13.46 3.92
CA VAL A 94 1.42 -12.46 4.97
C VAL A 94 0.44 -12.66 6.13
N SER A 95 -0.85 -12.88 5.87
CA SER A 95 -1.81 -13.16 6.95
C SER A 95 -1.48 -14.45 7.69
N THR A 96 -1.11 -15.51 6.98
CA THR A 96 -0.73 -16.79 7.61
C THR A 96 0.48 -16.61 8.51
N VAL A 97 1.53 -15.92 8.04
CA VAL A 97 2.73 -15.63 8.85
C VAL A 97 2.38 -14.78 10.06
N MET A 98 1.55 -13.76 9.89
CA MET A 98 1.08 -12.90 10.99
C MET A 98 0.30 -13.70 12.04
N THR A 99 -0.63 -14.57 11.62
CA THR A 99 -1.42 -15.43 12.50
C THR A 99 -0.54 -16.42 13.27
N VAL A 100 0.38 -17.10 12.58
CA VAL A 100 1.31 -18.04 13.23
C VAL A 100 2.20 -17.31 14.23
N ALA A 101 2.76 -16.17 13.87
CA ALA A 101 3.58 -15.36 14.76
C ALA A 101 2.81 -14.88 15.99
N ALA A 102 1.56 -14.41 15.83
CA ALA A 102 0.70 -14.01 16.93
C ALA A 102 0.39 -15.18 17.88
N GLY A 103 0.08 -16.36 17.34
CA GLY A 103 -0.20 -17.55 18.14
C GLY A 103 1.01 -18.05 18.93
N LEU A 104 2.19 -18.09 18.30
CA LEU A 104 3.44 -18.42 19.00
C LEU A 104 3.76 -17.40 20.08
N LEU A 105 3.68 -16.10 19.77
CA LEU A 105 3.94 -15.04 20.74
C LEU A 105 3.00 -15.14 21.95
N MET A 106 1.72 -15.44 21.72
CA MET A 106 0.72 -15.63 22.78
C MET A 106 1.07 -16.83 23.67
N THR A 107 1.49 -17.96 23.10
CA THR A 107 1.91 -19.14 23.89
C THR A 107 3.15 -18.92 24.75
N VAL A 108 4.05 -18.03 24.31
CA VAL A 108 5.27 -17.70 25.07
C VAL A 108 4.96 -16.69 26.18
N VAL A 109 4.08 -15.72 25.92
CA VAL A 109 3.75 -14.65 26.88
C VAL A 109 2.80 -15.13 27.98
N ASP A 110 1.85 -16.01 27.64
CA ASP A 110 0.81 -16.46 28.56
C ASP A 110 0.73 -17.99 28.56
N HIS A 111 1.84 -18.62 28.93
CA HIS A 111 1.95 -20.09 28.96
C HIS A 111 0.96 -20.74 29.95
N GLU A 112 0.53 -20.00 30.98
CA GLU A 112 -0.45 -20.47 31.97
C GLU A 112 -1.84 -20.68 31.37
N HIS A 113 -2.30 -19.78 30.50
CA HIS A 113 -3.61 -19.89 29.83
C HIS A 113 -3.51 -20.60 28.48
N PHE A 114 -2.32 -20.66 27.88
CA PHE A 114 -2.05 -21.33 26.61
C PHE A 114 -1.00 -22.44 26.78
N PRO A 115 -1.40 -23.60 27.35
CA PRO A 115 -0.47 -24.67 27.70
C PRO A 115 0.11 -25.41 26.49
N SER A 116 -0.44 -25.22 25.30
CA SER A 116 0.03 -25.87 24.07
C SER A 116 0.13 -24.88 22.92
N ILE A 117 1.03 -25.13 21.97
CA ILE A 117 1.14 -24.34 20.73
C ILE A 117 -0.21 -24.32 19.99
N GLY A 118 -0.95 -25.42 20.03
CA GLY A 118 -2.27 -25.54 19.38
C GLY A 118 -3.30 -24.56 19.91
N SER A 119 -3.36 -24.32 21.22
CA SER A 119 -4.33 -23.40 21.81
C SER A 119 -4.03 -21.93 21.47
N GLY A 120 -2.75 -21.55 21.42
CA GLY A 120 -2.37 -20.20 20.96
C GLY A 120 -2.56 -19.99 19.46
N LEU A 121 -2.30 -21.02 18.65
CA LEU A 121 -2.54 -20.96 17.21
C LEU A 121 -4.04 -20.85 16.90
N TRP A 122 -4.87 -21.62 17.60
CA TRP A 122 -6.33 -21.56 17.51
C TRP A 122 -6.85 -20.15 17.83
N TRP A 123 -6.40 -19.58 18.95
CA TRP A 123 -6.70 -18.19 19.30
C TRP A 123 -6.31 -17.21 18.19
N ALA A 124 -5.09 -17.31 17.66
CA ALA A 124 -4.65 -16.40 16.62
C ALA A 124 -5.44 -16.56 15.31
N VAL A 125 -5.83 -17.78 14.94
CA VAL A 125 -6.62 -18.09 13.74
C VAL A 125 -8.01 -17.48 13.80
N GLN A 126 -8.65 -17.44 14.97
CA GLN A 126 -9.96 -16.78 15.11
C GLN A 126 -9.85 -15.26 15.32
N THR A 127 -8.79 -14.78 15.96
CA THR A 127 -8.62 -13.35 16.29
C THR A 127 -8.16 -12.54 15.08
N THR A 128 -7.31 -13.10 14.23
CA THR A 128 -6.82 -12.42 13.01
C THR A 128 -7.96 -11.96 12.07
N PRO A 129 -8.93 -12.83 11.71
CA PRO A 129 -10.11 -12.45 10.93
C PRO A 129 -11.24 -11.83 11.78
N THR A 130 -10.98 -11.47 13.04
CA THR A 130 -11.96 -10.86 13.97
C THR A 130 -13.20 -11.72 14.30
N VAL A 131 -13.10 -13.05 14.18
CA VAL A 131 -14.18 -13.98 14.56
C VAL A 131 -14.32 -14.06 16.07
N GLY A 132 -13.22 -14.36 16.77
CA GLY A 132 -13.12 -14.35 18.23
C GLY A 132 -14.22 -15.11 18.97
N TYR A 133 -14.18 -16.45 18.96
CA TYR A 133 -15.17 -17.27 19.69
C TYR A 133 -15.20 -17.02 21.20
N GLY A 134 -14.10 -16.50 21.76
CA GLY A 134 -14.01 -16.12 23.19
C GLY A 134 -13.81 -17.31 24.13
N ASP A 135 -13.54 -18.49 23.58
CA ASP A 135 -13.19 -19.72 24.28
C ASP A 135 -11.81 -19.65 24.94
N HIS A 136 -10.85 -19.01 24.28
CA HIS A 136 -9.52 -18.76 24.81
C HIS A 136 -9.23 -17.27 24.69
N VAL A 137 -8.94 -16.61 25.81
CA VAL A 137 -8.66 -15.17 25.85
C VAL A 137 -7.50 -14.88 26.81
N PRO A 138 -6.56 -14.00 26.43
CA PRO A 138 -5.48 -13.61 27.32
C PRO A 138 -6.04 -12.82 28.50
N THR A 139 -5.73 -13.28 29.71
CA THR A 139 -6.10 -12.61 30.97
C THR A 139 -4.97 -11.72 31.46
N THR A 140 -3.73 -12.03 31.07
CA THR A 140 -2.52 -11.28 31.43
C THR A 140 -2.49 -9.89 30.79
N VAL A 141 -1.91 -8.91 31.49
CA VAL A 141 -1.79 -7.52 30.99
C VAL A 141 -0.98 -7.49 29.68
N ALA A 142 0.14 -8.22 29.63
CA ALA A 142 0.97 -8.32 28.43
C ALA A 142 0.22 -8.98 27.26
N GLY A 143 -0.52 -10.07 27.53
CA GLY A 143 -1.35 -10.75 26.54
C GLY A 143 -2.44 -9.85 25.96
N ARG A 144 -3.09 -9.03 26.79
CA ARG A 144 -4.12 -8.09 26.34
C ARG A 144 -3.57 -6.98 25.44
N LEU A 145 -2.36 -6.48 25.73
CA LEU A 145 -1.68 -5.51 24.85
C LEU A 145 -1.37 -6.11 23.48
N ILE A 146 -0.83 -7.34 23.45
CA ILE A 146 -0.55 -8.06 22.20
C ILE A 146 -1.84 -8.34 21.44
N ALA A 147 -2.89 -8.82 22.12
CA ALA A 147 -4.19 -9.06 21.52
C ALA A 147 -4.75 -7.79 20.87
N SER A 148 -4.64 -6.66 21.55
CA SER A 148 -5.11 -5.36 21.04
C SER A 148 -4.35 -4.95 19.77
N LEU A 149 -3.02 -5.15 19.75
CA LEU A 149 -2.19 -4.88 18.58
C LEU A 149 -2.56 -5.80 17.40
N VAL A 150 -2.74 -7.09 17.65
CA VAL A 150 -3.15 -8.07 16.63
C VAL A 150 -4.52 -7.72 16.04
N MET A 151 -5.48 -7.26 16.86
CA MET A 151 -6.78 -6.80 16.38
C MET A 151 -6.67 -5.59 15.45
N LEU A 152 -5.84 -4.60 15.79
CA LEU A 152 -5.60 -3.43 14.94
C LEU A 152 -4.96 -3.84 13.60
N LEU A 153 -3.98 -4.75 13.64
CA LEU A 153 -3.35 -5.29 12.44
C LEU A 153 -4.34 -6.08 11.57
N GLY A 154 -5.24 -6.86 12.17
CA GLY A 154 -6.30 -7.59 11.47
C GLY A 154 -7.24 -6.67 10.69
N ILE A 155 -7.69 -5.57 11.31
CA ILE A 155 -8.55 -4.57 10.64
C ILE A 155 -7.80 -3.85 9.52
N GLY A 156 -6.54 -3.48 9.75
CA GLY A 156 -5.68 -2.88 8.73
C GLY A 156 -5.51 -3.81 7.51
N PHE A 157 -5.31 -5.10 7.76
CA PHE A 157 -5.22 -6.11 6.72
C PHE A 157 -6.53 -6.27 5.92
N LEU A 158 -7.69 -6.30 6.59
CA LEU A 158 -9.00 -6.30 5.91
C LEU A 158 -9.18 -5.08 5.00
N THR A 159 -8.70 -3.92 5.43
CA THR A 159 -8.74 -2.68 4.65
C THR A 159 -7.92 -2.81 3.35
N VAL A 160 -6.72 -3.37 3.44
CA VAL A 160 -5.85 -3.60 2.27
C VAL A 160 -6.50 -4.56 1.28
N ILE A 161 -7.09 -5.66 1.74
CA ILE A 161 -7.83 -6.61 0.87
C ILE A 161 -8.97 -5.90 0.15
N THR A 162 -9.77 -5.15 0.89
CA THR A 162 -10.92 -4.42 0.34
C THR A 162 -10.48 -3.41 -0.72
N ALA A 163 -9.40 -2.67 -0.46
CA ALA A 163 -8.83 -1.72 -1.41
C ALA A 163 -8.29 -2.42 -2.67
N ALA A 164 -7.64 -3.57 -2.53
CA ALA A 164 -7.13 -4.34 -3.67
C ALA A 164 -8.26 -4.85 -4.57
N ILE A 165 -9.34 -5.37 -3.98
CA ILE A 165 -10.54 -5.80 -4.71
C ILE A 165 -11.18 -4.61 -5.42
N THR A 166 -11.37 -3.51 -4.69
CA THR A 166 -11.97 -2.28 -5.23
C THR A 166 -11.17 -1.73 -6.39
N SER A 167 -9.83 -1.68 -6.28
CA SER A 167 -8.94 -1.24 -7.35
C SER A 167 -9.11 -2.07 -8.62
N THR A 168 -9.22 -3.40 -8.49
CA THR A 168 -9.44 -4.29 -9.63
C THR A 168 -10.79 -4.04 -10.29
N PHE A 169 -11.84 -3.84 -9.47
CA PHE A 169 -13.18 -3.55 -9.97
C PHE A 169 -13.25 -2.19 -10.68
N VAL A 170 -12.67 -1.15 -10.08
CA VAL A 170 -12.60 0.20 -10.66
C VAL A 170 -11.79 0.20 -11.95
N ALA A 171 -10.66 -0.52 -12.00
CA ALA A 171 -9.87 -0.63 -13.22
C ALA A 171 -10.65 -1.28 -14.36
N ARG A 172 -11.44 -2.31 -14.07
CA ARG A 172 -12.33 -2.94 -15.06
C ARG A 172 -13.43 -2.00 -15.53
N SER A 173 -14.12 -1.34 -14.59
CA SER A 173 -15.19 -0.38 -14.90
C SER A 173 -14.70 0.78 -15.77
N ARG A 174 -13.51 1.32 -15.48
CA ARG A 174 -12.90 2.38 -16.32
C ARG A 174 -12.62 1.93 -17.76
N ARG A 175 -12.22 0.67 -17.97
CA ARG A 175 -12.00 0.12 -19.33
C ARG A 175 -13.30 -0.02 -20.10
N GLU A 176 -14.37 -0.47 -19.43
CA GLU A 176 -15.70 -0.60 -20.05
C GLU A 176 -16.25 0.77 -20.45
N VAL A 177 -16.12 1.79 -19.59
CA VAL A 177 -16.51 3.17 -19.91
C VAL A 177 -15.68 3.77 -21.04
N ALA A 178 -14.36 3.56 -21.03
CA ALA A 178 -13.48 4.04 -22.11
C ALA A 178 -13.82 3.39 -23.46
N ALA A 179 -14.07 2.08 -23.47
CA ALA A 179 -14.48 1.37 -24.67
C ALA A 179 -15.83 1.89 -25.22
N ALA A 180 -16.80 2.13 -24.34
CA ALA A 180 -18.08 2.72 -24.74
C ALA A 180 -17.92 4.14 -25.32
N ALA A 181 -17.04 4.96 -24.73
CA ALA A 181 -16.76 6.31 -25.25
C ALA A 181 -16.13 6.28 -26.64
N THR A 182 -15.23 5.33 -26.91
CA THR A 182 -14.65 5.15 -28.26
C THR A 182 -15.72 4.78 -29.29
N VAL A 183 -16.63 3.87 -28.96
CA VAL A 183 -17.72 3.48 -29.87
C VAL A 183 -18.65 4.66 -30.16
N GLU A 184 -18.97 5.46 -29.14
CA GLU A 184 -19.80 6.66 -29.33
C GLU A 184 -19.11 7.71 -30.21
N GLN A 185 -17.79 7.86 -30.10
CA GLN A 185 -17.04 8.78 -30.96
C GLN A 185 -17.10 8.37 -32.44
N PHE A 186 -17.01 7.07 -32.75
CA PHE A 186 -17.18 6.58 -34.12
C PHE A 186 -18.58 6.89 -34.66
N ARG A 187 -19.61 6.62 -33.85
CA ARG A 187 -21.02 6.89 -34.21
C ARG A 187 -21.24 8.37 -34.56
N GLN A 188 -20.62 9.28 -33.80
CA GLN A 188 -20.68 10.72 -34.08
C GLN A 188 -19.99 11.13 -35.38
N ILE A 189 -18.93 10.42 -35.77
CA ILE A 189 -18.23 10.68 -37.05
C ILE A 189 -19.14 10.27 -38.21
N ASP A 190 -19.76 9.09 -38.14
CA ASP A 190 -20.65 8.60 -39.20
C ASP A 190 -21.86 9.54 -39.40
N GLU A 191 -22.50 9.99 -38.32
CA GLU A 191 -23.59 10.98 -38.40
C GLU A 191 -23.16 12.31 -39.04
N ARG A 192 -21.91 12.73 -38.83
CA ARG A 192 -21.38 13.96 -39.45
C ARG A 192 -21.15 13.78 -40.94
N LEU A 193 -20.69 12.60 -41.36
CA LEU A 193 -20.48 12.29 -42.77
C LEU A 193 -21.81 12.25 -43.52
N GLU A 194 -22.83 11.57 -42.97
CA GLU A 194 -24.17 11.52 -43.56
C GLU A 194 -24.78 12.93 -43.73
N ARG A 195 -24.59 13.81 -42.73
CA ARG A 195 -25.08 15.19 -42.80
C ARG A 195 -24.43 16.00 -43.93
N ILE A 196 -23.13 15.80 -44.15
CA ILE A 196 -22.40 16.50 -45.21
C ILE A 196 -22.86 15.99 -46.58
N GLU A 197 -23.04 14.67 -46.72
CA GLU A 197 -23.53 14.06 -47.95
C GLU A 197 -24.94 14.56 -48.31
N ALA A 198 -25.85 14.63 -47.33
CA ALA A 198 -27.20 15.17 -47.53
C ALA A 198 -27.19 16.66 -47.95
N ALA A 199 -26.31 17.48 -47.36
CA ALA A 199 -26.21 18.90 -47.68
C ALA A 199 -25.67 19.15 -49.11
N LEU A 200 -24.75 18.31 -49.58
CA LEU A 200 -24.25 18.38 -50.96
C LEU A 200 -25.31 17.94 -51.97
N THR A 201 -26.06 16.88 -51.66
CA THR A 201 -27.06 16.31 -52.57
C THR A 201 -28.26 17.25 -52.79
N ASN A 202 -28.62 18.06 -51.79
CA ASN A 202 -29.72 19.02 -51.88
C ASN A 202 -29.32 20.38 -52.50
N SER A 203 -28.02 20.57 -52.79
CA SER A 203 -27.45 21.81 -53.35
C SER A 203 -27.28 21.76 -54.88
N SER A 204 -27.46 20.60 -55.50
CA SER A 204 -27.37 20.35 -56.95
C SER A 204 -28.75 20.18 -57.57
#